data_AF-A0A7C2A165-F1
#
_entry.id   AF-A0A7C2A165-F1
#
_cell.length_a   1.000
_cell.length_b   1.000
_cell.length_c   1.000
_cell.angle_alpha   90.00
_cell.angle_beta   90.00
_cell.angle_gamma   90.00
#
_symmetry.space_group_name_H-M   'P 1'
#
loop_
_entity.id
_entity.type
_entity.pdbx_description
1 polymer ?
#
loop_
_entity_poly.entity_id
_entity_poly.type
_entity_poly.pdbx_seq_one_letter_code
_entity_poly.pdbx_strand_id
1 'polypeptide(L)' 'MLPIVKKLVTNEAMQPIAVQIDYVDWLKIEPLLYQHTQRSIKRTHDTTVWQNQWCELVQKIDQAWKSDKSNA' A
#
# COMPACT_ATOMS: atom_id res chain seq x y z
N MET A 1 9.99 -16.14 -18.07
CA MET A 1 9.51 -14.83 -17.58
C MET A 1 9.66 -13.84 -18.72
N LEU A 2 8.62 -13.08 -19.05
CA LEU A 2 8.76 -12.02 -20.04
C LEU A 2 9.73 -10.97 -19.49
N PRO A 3 10.74 -10.54 -20.25
CA PRO A 3 11.62 -9.45 -19.83
C PRO A 3 10.84 -8.14 -19.89
N ILE A 4 10.14 -7.82 -18.80
CA ILE A 4 9.45 -6.54 -18.61
C ILE A 4 10.51 -5.56 -18.10
N VAL A 5 10.80 -4.54 -18.89
CA VAL A 5 11.71 -3.47 -18.45
C VAL A 5 10.92 -2.53 -17.55
N LYS A 6 11.27 -2.50 -16.26
CA LYS A 6 10.67 -1.61 -15.27
C LYS A 6 11.73 -0.74 -14.61
N LYS A 7 11.41 0.54 -14.43
CA LYS A 7 12.26 1.49 -13.72
C LYS A 7 11.56 1.91 -12.44
N LEU A 8 12.25 1.77 -11.31
CA LEU A 8 11.76 2.31 -10.03
C LEU A 8 11.99 3.81 -10.01
N VAL A 9 10.95 4.56 -9.69
CA VAL A 9 11.01 5.99 -9.48
C VAL A 9 11.03 6.23 -7.98
N THR A 10 12.11 6.82 -7.50
CA THR A 10 12.31 7.14 -6.08
C THR A 10 12.16 8.64 -5.84
N ASN A 11 11.72 9.01 -4.64
CA ASN A 11 11.71 10.40 -4.18
C ASN A 11 13.11 10.86 -3.73
N GLU A 12 13.18 12.11 -3.25
CA GLU A 12 14.40 12.74 -2.74
C GLU A 12 15.01 11.98 -1.55
N ALA A 13 14.18 11.29 -0.76
CA ALA A 13 14.59 10.44 0.34
C ALA A 13 14.99 9.01 -0.11
N MET A 14 15.19 8.77 -1.40
CA MET A 14 15.50 7.46 -2.01
C MET A 14 14.42 6.38 -1.77
N GLN A 15 13.21 6.78 -1.39
CA GLN A 15 12.08 5.86 -1.20
C GLN A 15 11.34 5.65 -2.52
N PRO A 16 11.02 4.40 -2.90
CA PRO A 16 10.29 4.11 -4.12
C PRO A 16 8.84 4.61 -4.02
N ILE A 17 8.43 5.45 -4.96
CA ILE A 17 7.08 6.04 -5.00
C ILE A 17 6.27 5.56 -6.20
N ALA A 18 6.92 5.16 -7.29
CA ALA A 18 6.26 4.70 -8.50
C ALA A 18 7.13 3.72 -9.29
N VAL A 19 6.50 3.03 -10.24
CA VAL A 19 7.19 2.18 -11.22
C VAL A 19 6.83 2.70 -12.60
N GLN A 20 7.85 3.08 -13.36
CA GLN A 20 7.70 3.42 -14.76
C GLN A 20 7.88 2.17 -15.61
N ILE A 21 6.91 1.91 -16.47
CA ILE A 21 6.87 0.75 -17.39
C ILE A 21 6.54 1.31 -18.77
N ASP A 22 7.16 0.74 -19.81
CA ASP A 22 6.79 1.06 -21.18
C ASP A 22 5.33 0.64 -21.44
N TYR A 23 4.62 1.42 -22.24
CA TYR A 23 3.24 1.17 -22.61
C TYR A 23 3.07 -0.20 -23.30
N VAL A 24 4.01 -0.59 -24.15
CA VAL A 24 3.98 -1.91 -24.83
C VAL A 24 4.07 -3.06 -23.83
N ASP A 25 4.83 -2.88 -22.75
CA ASP A 25 4.94 -3.87 -21.70
C ASP A 25 3.74 -3.83 -20.75
N TRP A 26 3.17 -2.65 -20.49
CA TRP A 26 1.92 -2.50 -19.74
C TRP A 26 0.77 -3.30 -20.37
N LEU A 27 0.61 -3.24 -21.70
CA LEU A 27 -0.41 -4.00 -22.43
C LEU A 27 -0.28 -5.53 -22.26
N LYS A 28 0.92 -6.04 -21.96
CA LYS A 28 1.12 -7.47 -21.67
C LYS A 28 0.79 -7.81 -20.23
N ILE A 29 0.98 -6.87 -19.30
CA ILE A 29 0.75 -7.03 -17.86
C ILE A 29 -0.73 -6.90 -17.52
N GLU A 30 -1.43 -5.95 -18.14
CA GLU A 30 -2.83 -5.64 -17.86
C GLU A 30 -3.75 -6.88 -17.90
N PRO A 31 -3.72 -7.74 -18.93
CA PRO A 31 -4.53 -8.96 -18.96
C PRO A 31 -4.18 -9.96 -17.84
N LEU A 32 -2.89 -10.06 -17.48
CA LEU A 32 -2.43 -10.94 -16.41
C LEU A 32 -2.93 -10.46 -15.04
N LEU A 33 -2.98 -9.14 -14.83
CA LEU A 33 -3.57 -8.57 -13.63
C LEU A 33 -5.05 -8.92 -13.54
N TYR A 34 -5.83 -8.72 -14.61
CA TYR A 34 -7.26 -9.07 -14.62
C TYR A 34 -7.53 -10.54 -14.27
N GLN A 35 -6.71 -11.47 -14.80
CA GLN A 35 -6.80 -12.89 -14.46
C GLN A 35 -6.48 -13.18 -12.99
N HIS A 36 -5.53 -12.42 -12.41
CA HIS A 36 -5.12 -12.59 -11.02
C HIS A 36 -6.09 -11.91 -10.02
N THR A 37 -6.79 -10.83 -10.41
CA THR A 37 -7.80 -10.17 -9.55
C THR A 37 -9.07 -11.00 -9.39
N GLN A 38 -9.41 -11.83 -10.38
CA GLN A 38 -10.56 -12.75 -10.31
C GLN A 38 -10.27 -14.00 -9.47
N ARG A 39 -8.99 -14.35 -9.32
CA ARG A 39 -8.57 -15.37 -8.36
C ARG A 39 -8.62 -14.71 -6.99
N SER A 40 -9.66 -15.00 -6.21
CA SER A 40 -9.78 -14.45 -4.86
C SER A 40 -8.43 -14.56 -4.17
N ILE A 41 -7.84 -13.40 -3.85
CA ILE A 41 -6.85 -13.36 -2.79
C ILE A 41 -7.63 -13.92 -1.62
N LYS A 42 -7.41 -15.18 -1.26
CA LYS A 42 -7.82 -15.71 0.04
C LYS A 42 -7.05 -14.84 1.02
N ARG A 43 -7.64 -13.70 1.37
CA ARG A 43 -7.23 -12.87 2.49
C ARG A 43 -7.35 -13.83 3.67
N THR A 44 -6.23 -14.43 4.04
CA THR A 44 -6.12 -15.14 5.32
C THR A 44 -6.67 -14.18 6.37
N HIS A 45 -7.57 -14.69 7.19
CA HIS A 45 -8.38 -13.99 8.20
C HIS A 45 -7.54 -13.36 9.31
N ASP A 46 -6.66 -12.41 8.96
CA ASP A 46 -5.85 -11.66 9.91
C ASP A 46 -6.04 -10.14 9.75
N THR A 47 -7.20 -9.75 9.23
CA THR A 47 -7.61 -8.34 9.15
C THR A 47 -8.02 -7.78 10.51
N THR A 48 -8.45 -8.63 11.45
CA THR A 48 -8.88 -8.21 12.79
C THR A 48 -7.72 -7.74 13.65
N VAL A 49 -6.56 -8.42 13.61
CA VAL A 49 -5.39 -8.00 14.40
C VAL A 49 -4.88 -6.64 13.95
N TRP A 50 -4.72 -6.46 12.64
CA TRP A 50 -4.32 -5.18 12.07
C TRP A 50 -5.36 -4.09 12.34
N GLN A 51 -6.66 -4.34 12.13
CA GLN A 51 -7.71 -3.35 12.41
C GLN A 51 -7.73 -2.92 13.88
N ASN A 52 -7.57 -3.86 14.82
CA ASN A 52 -7.54 -3.54 16.24
C ASN A 52 -6.33 -2.69 16.61
N GLN A 53 -5.15 -2.99 16.06
CA GLN A 53 -3.93 -2.20 16.26
C GLN A 53 -4.08 -0.77 15.71
N TRP A 54 -4.73 -0.59 14.56
CA TRP A 54 -5.00 0.75 14.02
C TRP A 54 -5.98 1.55 14.87
N CYS A 55 -7.05 0.91 15.36
CA CYS A 55 -8.00 1.56 16.27
C CYS A 55 -7.31 2.04 17.55
N GLU A 56 -6.45 1.21 18.16
CA GLU A 56 -5.70 1.59 19.36
C GLU A 56 -4.73 2.76 19.11
N LEU A 57 -4.04 2.77 17.97
CA LEU A 57 -3.14 3.86 17.60
C LEU A 57 -3.88 5.18 17.40
N VAL A 58 -5.02 5.15 16.71
CA VAL A 58 -5.86 6.34 16.50
C VAL A 58 -6.36 6.91 17.83
N GLN A 59 -6.77 6.04 18.76
CA GLN A 59 -7.19 6.47 20.09
C GLN A 59 -6.05 7.12 20.88
N LYS A 60 -4.83 6.56 20.85
CA LYS A 60 -3.67 7.16 21.51
C LYS A 60 -3.33 8.54 20.96
N ILE A 61 -3.41 8.72 19.65
CA ILE A 61 -3.16 10.00 19.00
C ILE A 61 -4.23 11.03 19.41
N ASP A 62 -5.51 10.66 19.40
CA ASP A 62 -6.61 11.54 19.82
C ASP A 62 -6.48 11.96 21.30
N GLN A 63 -6.10 11.04 22.18
CA GLN A 63 -5.86 11.35 23.59
C GLN A 63 -4.67 12.29 23.79
N ALA A 64 -3.55 12.03 23.11
CA ALA A 64 -2.36 12.89 23.18
C ALA A 64 -2.68 14.32 22.71
N TRP A 65 -3.40 14.45 21.59
CA TRP A 65 -3.86 15.75 21.08
C TRP A 65 -4.81 16.49 22.03
N LYS A 66 -5.71 15.77 22.71
CA LYS A 66 -6.62 16.37 23.69
C LYS A 66 -5.91 16.78 24.98
N SER A 67 -4.91 16.02 25.43
CA SER A 67 -4.09 16.35 26.60
C SER A 67 -3.21 17.57 26.35
N ASP A 68 -2.58 17.69 25.18
CA ASP A 68 -1.79 18.89 24.83
C ASP A 68 -2.66 20.15 24.74
N LYS A 69 -3.90 20.03 24.25
CA LYS A 69 -4.84 21.16 24.18
C LYS A 69 -5.40 21.59 25.54
N SER A 70 -5.37 20.72 26.55
CA SER A 70 -5.88 21.02 27.90
C SER A 70 -4.80 21.57 28.85
N ASN A 71 -3.52 21.53 28.45
CA ASN A 71 -2.36 22.05 29.19
C ASN A 71 -1.81 23.37 28.60
N ALA A 72 -2.48 23.94 27.60
CA ALA A 72 -2.20 25.27 27.02
C ALA A 72 -3.34 26.24 27.36
#